data_AF-A0A2E9U8E1-F1
#
_entry.id   AF-A0A2E9U8E1-F1
#
_cell.length_a   1.000
_cell.length_b   1.000
_cell.length_c   1.000
_cell.angle_alpha   90.00
_cell.angle_beta   90.00
_cell.angle_gamma   90.00
#
_symmetry.space_group_name_H-M   'P 1'
#
loop_
_entity.id
_entity.type
_entity.pdbx_description
1 polymer ?
#
loop_
_entity_poly.entity_id
_entity_poly.type
_entity_poly.pdbx_seq_one_letter_code
_entity_poly.pdbx_strand_id
1 'polypeptide(L)'
;MPVTGSTAPPEQRPKGRRSRLALLLVALTGALLPAISRESAGGSEEVRVSYTEASPVMYLSFDDGPHWLFTPMLLDLLDRFGARASFFPTGEAIAARWDPEITQALLSSGHTIGNHTWRHSDLSRLKGEQALAEVARASSGLEKLMGYRPSCFRAPYGEVGTILGQLGPELGMTLAGWTADPQEWRDPPIEDVLAYLKKRERDGMVVLLHDRKWLTLHIAERVLANYSAQGWIFEALPGCRNEDSEFSRMAYLTPGDPPVGLIDKYEIVNQEASVEGWAFDADLPDGGLPIRVTVTGQEPSIVAKTSEEHRFHFQVPNVTVDKALHICVWAVRARRQGHDTSLGCRRTKGD
;
A
#
# COMPACT_ATOMS: atom_id res chain seq x y z
N MET A 1 14.54 -3.85 22.62
CA MET A 1 15.71 -3.71 21.73
C MET A 1 16.06 -2.22 21.65
N PRO A 2 17.34 -1.83 21.56
CA PRO A 2 17.70 -0.43 21.37
C PRO A 2 17.01 0.10 20.08
N VAL A 3 16.45 1.31 20.14
CA VAL A 3 15.84 1.96 18.98
C VAL A 3 16.97 2.36 18.04
N THR A 4 17.19 1.55 17.02
CA THR A 4 18.01 1.88 15.89
C THR A 4 17.12 2.40 14.77
N GLY A 5 17.59 3.42 14.06
CA GLY A 5 17.00 3.90 12.81
C GLY A 5 18.07 3.98 11.73
N SER A 6 17.74 4.59 10.61
CA SER A 6 18.68 4.78 9.50
C SER A 6 20.00 5.42 9.97
N THR A 7 21.14 4.83 9.60
CA THR A 7 22.46 5.48 9.75
C THR A 7 22.78 6.37 8.56
N ALA A 8 21.94 6.37 7.53
CA ALA A 8 22.09 7.27 6.41
C ALA A 8 22.03 8.73 6.91
N PRO A 9 23.02 9.58 6.58
CA PRO A 9 22.91 10.99 6.87
C PRO A 9 21.65 11.56 6.20
N PRO A 10 20.98 12.56 6.81
CA PRO A 10 19.84 13.20 6.17
C PRO A 10 20.28 13.73 4.80
N GLU A 11 19.66 13.21 3.73
CA GLU A 11 20.19 13.37 2.39
C GLU A 11 20.22 14.86 2.01
N GLN A 12 21.42 15.36 1.68
CA GLN A 12 21.63 16.72 1.20
C GLN A 12 21.36 16.76 -0.31
N ARG A 13 20.64 17.79 -0.77
CA ARG A 13 20.27 17.96 -2.19
C ARG A 13 21.47 17.73 -3.12
N PRO A 14 21.35 16.91 -4.18
CA PRO A 14 22.40 16.83 -5.19
C PRO A 14 22.52 18.19 -5.90
N LYS A 15 23.71 18.79 -5.87
CA LYS A 15 24.03 19.98 -6.67
C LYS A 15 24.05 19.58 -8.14
N GLY A 16 22.95 19.82 -8.84
CA GLY A 16 22.81 19.52 -10.26
C GLY A 16 23.87 20.20 -11.12
N ARG A 17 24.71 19.40 -11.77
CA ARG A 17 25.61 19.83 -12.84
C ARG A 17 24.79 19.89 -14.13
N ARG A 18 24.47 21.11 -14.60
CA ARG A 18 23.73 21.33 -15.85
C ARG A 18 24.53 20.78 -17.03
N SER A 19 24.06 19.71 -17.67
CA SER A 19 24.51 19.31 -19.01
C SER A 19 23.50 19.83 -20.03
N ARG A 20 23.98 20.53 -21.06
CA ARG A 20 23.17 21.16 -22.11
C ARG A 20 22.73 20.11 -23.13
N LEU A 21 21.44 20.13 -23.44
CA LEU A 21 20.77 19.32 -24.47
C LEU A 21 21.23 19.75 -25.88
N ALA A 22 21.39 18.79 -26.79
CA ALA A 22 21.47 19.03 -28.23
C ALA A 22 20.23 18.40 -28.90
N LEU A 23 19.42 19.25 -29.56
CA LEU A 23 18.24 18.89 -30.35
C LEU A 23 18.69 18.51 -31.77
N LEU A 24 18.16 17.43 -32.33
CA LEU A 24 18.30 17.11 -33.76
C LEU A 24 16.91 16.88 -34.36
N LEU A 25 16.52 17.77 -35.27
CA LEU A 25 15.36 17.65 -36.14
C LEU A 25 15.65 16.69 -37.30
N VAL A 26 14.71 15.83 -37.63
CA VAL A 26 14.61 15.18 -38.95
C VAL A 26 13.20 15.36 -39.47
N ALA A 27 13.10 15.82 -40.72
CA ALA A 27 11.87 16.16 -41.41
C ALA A 27 11.57 15.19 -42.58
N LEU A 28 10.28 14.84 -42.69
CA LEU A 28 9.46 14.45 -43.85
C LEU A 28 9.87 13.30 -44.79
N THR A 29 8.90 12.42 -45.09
CA THR A 29 8.11 12.45 -46.36
C THR A 29 6.97 11.42 -46.30
N GLY A 30 5.83 11.75 -46.93
CA GLY A 30 4.60 10.96 -46.91
C GLY A 30 4.35 10.13 -48.16
N ALA A 31 3.35 9.24 -48.08
CA ALA A 31 2.63 8.67 -49.21
C ALA A 31 1.17 8.36 -48.80
N LEU A 32 0.21 8.89 -49.56
CA LEU A 32 -1.22 8.60 -49.44
C LEU A 32 -1.61 7.44 -50.36
N LEU A 33 -2.40 6.50 -49.86
CA LEU A 33 -3.36 5.70 -50.62
C LEU A 33 -4.65 5.52 -49.80
N PRO A 34 -5.85 5.54 -50.42
CA PRO A 34 -7.13 5.50 -49.71
C PRO A 34 -7.70 4.08 -49.63
N ALA A 35 -8.34 3.72 -48.50
CA ALA A 35 -9.33 2.64 -48.48
C ALA A 35 -10.21 2.65 -47.21
N ILE A 36 -11.51 2.87 -47.46
CA ILE A 36 -12.66 2.17 -46.86
C ILE A 36 -13.01 2.50 -45.40
N SER A 37 -14.06 3.32 -45.26
CA SER A 37 -14.81 3.53 -44.01
C SER A 37 -15.38 2.21 -43.49
N ARG A 38 -14.98 1.85 -42.26
CA ARG A 38 -15.76 0.98 -41.38
C ARG A 38 -16.42 1.86 -40.34
N GLU A 39 -17.74 1.92 -40.38
CA GLU A 39 -18.53 2.34 -39.22
C GLU A 39 -18.26 1.37 -38.08
N SER A 40 -17.63 1.89 -37.01
CA SER A 40 -17.55 1.24 -35.71
C SER A 40 -18.45 2.01 -34.77
N ALA A 41 -19.49 1.31 -34.32
CA ALA A 41 -20.38 1.71 -33.26
C ALA A 41 -19.63 1.99 -31.94
N GLY A 42 -20.20 2.92 -31.15
CA GLY A 42 -20.02 2.97 -29.71
C GLY A 42 -18.65 3.44 -29.21
N GLY A 43 -18.33 4.71 -29.43
CA GLY A 43 -17.30 5.36 -28.63
C GLY A 43 -17.81 5.56 -27.20
N SER A 44 -17.34 4.73 -26.28
CA SER A 44 -17.28 5.07 -24.86
C SER A 44 -16.37 6.29 -24.72
N GLU A 45 -16.94 7.47 -24.52
CA GLU A 45 -16.17 8.57 -23.94
C GLU A 45 -15.70 8.10 -22.55
N GLU A 46 -14.41 7.81 -22.43
CA GLU A 46 -13.72 7.66 -21.15
C GLU A 46 -13.87 8.96 -20.37
N VAL A 47 -14.89 9.03 -19.51
CA VAL A 47 -14.90 10.00 -18.42
C VAL A 47 -13.92 9.49 -17.37
N ARG A 48 -12.66 9.91 -17.52
CA ARG A 48 -11.66 9.84 -16.45
C ARG A 48 -12.26 10.47 -15.19
N VAL A 49 -12.21 9.75 -14.08
CA VAL A 49 -12.36 10.37 -12.76
C VAL A 49 -11.39 11.54 -12.70
N SER A 50 -11.91 12.76 -12.69
CA SER A 50 -11.12 13.98 -12.63
C SER A 50 -10.52 14.12 -11.23
N TYR A 51 -9.42 13.41 -11.00
CA TYR A 51 -8.33 14.00 -10.25
C TYR A 51 -7.85 15.16 -11.12
N THR A 52 -8.23 16.39 -10.77
CA THR A 52 -7.73 17.61 -11.41
C THR A 52 -6.21 17.49 -11.50
N GLU A 53 -5.62 17.51 -12.71
CA GLU A 53 -4.16 17.41 -12.96
C GLU A 53 -3.38 16.57 -11.92
N ALA A 54 -3.29 15.24 -12.15
CA ALA A 54 -2.39 14.31 -11.44
C ALA A 54 -2.08 14.66 -9.97
N SER A 55 -3.04 14.39 -9.06
CA SER A 55 -2.81 14.49 -7.62
C SER A 55 -1.44 13.91 -7.24
N PRO A 56 -0.57 14.66 -6.56
CA PRO A 56 0.77 14.17 -6.22
C PRO A 56 0.66 13.00 -5.22
N VAL A 57 1.50 12.00 -5.43
CA VAL A 57 1.51 10.75 -4.65
C VAL A 57 2.58 10.81 -3.57
N MET A 58 2.21 10.43 -2.35
CA MET A 58 3.12 10.19 -1.25
C MET A 58 3.12 8.70 -0.89
N TYR A 59 4.30 8.10 -0.76
CA TYR A 59 4.47 6.74 -0.28
C TYR A 59 4.93 6.78 1.18
N LEU A 60 4.00 6.61 2.11
CA LEU A 60 4.34 6.39 3.51
C LEU A 60 4.85 4.97 3.68
N SER A 61 5.96 4.83 4.41
CA SER A 61 6.52 3.52 4.71
C SER A 61 6.99 3.39 6.15
N PHE A 62 6.81 2.21 6.72
CA PHE A 62 7.00 1.95 8.14
C PHE A 62 7.90 0.72 8.35
N ASP A 63 9.05 0.94 8.98
CA ASP A 63 10.05 -0.10 9.23
C ASP A 63 9.93 -0.65 10.67
N ASP A 64 10.49 -1.86 10.85
CA ASP A 64 10.74 -2.57 12.11
C ASP A 64 9.55 -3.17 12.84
N GLY A 65 8.34 -2.90 12.36
CA GLY A 65 7.11 -3.48 12.89
C GLY A 65 7.02 -5.00 12.78
N PRO A 66 5.89 -5.57 13.23
CA PRO A 66 4.75 -4.87 13.81
C PRO A 66 4.96 -4.65 15.32
N HIS A 67 4.49 -3.51 15.84
CA HIS A 67 4.32 -3.31 17.27
C HIS A 67 2.87 -3.64 17.68
N TRP A 68 2.71 -4.50 18.68
CA TRP A 68 1.40 -5.03 19.12
C TRP A 68 0.34 -3.97 19.44
N LEU A 69 0.76 -2.80 19.92
CA LEU A 69 -0.16 -1.70 20.24
C LEU A 69 -0.27 -0.66 19.12
N PHE A 70 0.84 -0.35 18.44
CA PHE A 70 0.91 0.84 17.59
C PHE A 70 0.58 0.52 16.14
N THR A 71 0.96 -0.64 15.62
CA THR A 71 0.61 -1.05 14.25
C THR A 71 -0.91 -1.11 14.06
N PRO A 72 -1.72 -1.71 14.95
CA PRO A 72 -3.17 -1.69 14.79
C PRO A 72 -3.77 -0.27 14.82
N MET A 73 -3.28 0.61 15.70
CA MET A 73 -3.72 2.02 15.75
C MET A 73 -3.33 2.79 14.49
N LEU A 74 -2.17 2.47 13.90
CA LEU A 74 -1.70 3.07 12.66
C LEU A 74 -2.58 2.61 11.48
N LEU A 75 -2.97 1.34 11.42
CA LEU A 75 -3.86 0.83 10.39
C LEU A 75 -5.22 1.52 10.44
N ASP A 76 -5.84 1.63 11.62
CA ASP A 76 -7.10 2.38 11.79
C ASP A 76 -6.95 3.85 11.37
N LEU A 77 -5.83 4.49 11.74
CA LEU A 77 -5.53 5.84 11.30
C LEU A 77 -5.43 5.94 9.77
N LEU A 78 -4.70 5.05 9.10
CA LEU A 78 -4.56 5.05 7.64
C LEU A 78 -5.92 4.85 6.95
N ASP A 79 -6.75 3.93 7.46
CA ASP A 79 -8.10 3.68 6.96
C ASP A 79 -8.99 4.94 7.04
N ARG A 80 -8.93 5.69 8.15
CA ARG A 80 -9.67 6.97 8.30
C ARG A 80 -9.28 8.02 7.26
N PHE A 81 -8.07 7.94 6.72
CA PHE A 81 -7.60 8.82 5.65
C PHE A 81 -7.71 8.18 4.25
N GLY A 82 -8.18 6.93 4.14
CA GLY A 82 -8.19 6.17 2.90
C GLY A 82 -6.77 5.97 2.33
N ALA A 83 -5.77 6.00 3.20
CA ALA A 83 -4.36 5.99 2.82
C ALA A 83 -3.82 4.57 2.74
N ARG A 84 -3.02 4.29 1.70
CA ARG A 84 -2.24 3.06 1.59
C ARG A 84 -0.78 3.34 1.95
N ALA A 85 -0.09 2.32 2.44
CA ALA A 85 1.28 2.42 2.95
C ALA A 85 2.02 1.10 2.76
N SER A 86 3.35 1.15 2.89
CA SER A 86 4.21 -0.03 2.83
C SER A 86 4.88 -0.32 4.16
N PHE A 87 4.80 -1.55 4.62
CA PHE A 87 5.37 -1.99 5.88
C PHE A 87 6.58 -2.89 5.63
N PHE A 88 7.66 -2.68 6.36
CA PHE A 88 8.89 -3.46 6.29
C PHE A 88 9.18 -4.07 7.66
N PRO A 89 8.42 -5.12 8.02
CA PRO A 89 8.62 -5.79 9.29
C PRO A 89 9.88 -6.66 9.33
N THR A 90 10.42 -6.80 10.53
CA THR A 90 11.54 -7.74 10.78
C THR A 90 10.99 -9.14 11.04
N GLY A 91 11.75 -10.15 10.64
CA GLY A 91 11.39 -11.55 10.90
C GLY A 91 11.18 -11.87 12.38
N GLU A 92 11.99 -11.29 13.28
CA GLU A 92 11.81 -11.46 14.73
C GLU A 92 10.53 -10.82 15.26
N ALA A 93 10.18 -9.62 14.80
CA ALA A 93 8.92 -8.97 15.20
C ALA A 93 7.70 -9.76 14.69
N ILE A 94 7.78 -10.25 13.44
CA ILE A 94 6.76 -11.13 12.86
C ILE A 94 6.60 -12.40 13.71
N ALA A 95 7.70 -13.11 13.98
CA ALA A 95 7.66 -14.37 14.71
C ALA A 95 7.14 -14.24 16.14
N ALA A 96 7.33 -13.06 16.75
CA ALA A 96 6.88 -12.81 18.10
C ALA A 96 5.37 -12.55 18.20
N ARG A 97 4.76 -11.90 17.19
CA ARG A 97 3.46 -11.24 17.38
C ARG A 97 2.56 -11.17 16.15
N TRP A 98 2.96 -11.64 14.99
CA TRP A 98 2.09 -11.52 13.82
C TRP A 98 0.96 -12.55 13.86
N ASP A 99 -0.27 -12.04 13.83
CA ASP A 99 -1.52 -12.79 13.72
C ASP A 99 -1.98 -12.80 12.25
N PRO A 100 -2.27 -13.98 11.64
CA PRO A 100 -2.85 -14.07 10.30
C PRO A 100 -4.05 -13.13 10.08
N GLU A 101 -4.89 -12.89 11.10
CA GLU A 101 -6.03 -11.98 10.97
C GLU A 101 -5.59 -10.54 10.66
N ILE A 102 -4.58 -10.06 11.40
CA ILE A 102 -4.03 -8.71 11.21
C ILE A 102 -3.26 -8.63 9.88
N THR A 103 -2.54 -9.69 9.48
CA THR A 103 -1.87 -9.70 8.15
C THR A 103 -2.89 -9.53 7.04
N GLN A 104 -3.95 -10.33 7.08
CA GLN A 104 -4.92 -10.36 6.00
C GLN A 104 -5.77 -9.10 5.98
N ALA A 105 -6.09 -8.50 7.13
CA ALA A 105 -6.73 -7.19 7.19
C ALA A 105 -5.85 -6.08 6.58
N LEU A 106 -4.54 -6.07 6.90
CA LEU A 106 -3.59 -5.11 6.35
C LEU A 106 -3.51 -5.24 4.82
N LEU A 107 -3.33 -6.46 4.32
CA LEU A 107 -3.26 -6.72 2.88
C LEU A 107 -4.58 -6.40 2.18
N SER A 108 -5.71 -6.73 2.82
CA SER A 108 -7.04 -6.46 2.26
C SER A 108 -7.39 -4.97 2.22
N SER A 109 -6.74 -4.15 3.05
CA SER A 109 -6.87 -2.69 3.01
C SER A 109 -5.97 -2.05 1.94
N GLY A 110 -5.20 -2.86 1.19
CA GLY A 110 -4.37 -2.41 0.08
C GLY A 110 -3.00 -1.87 0.47
N HIS A 111 -2.57 -2.11 1.71
CA HIS A 111 -1.18 -1.91 2.11
C HIS A 111 -0.28 -3.01 1.54
N THR A 112 1.03 -2.76 1.47
CA THR A 112 2.00 -3.78 1.06
C THR A 112 2.96 -4.13 2.19
N ILE A 113 3.48 -5.35 2.17
CA ILE A 113 4.50 -5.82 3.11
C ILE A 113 5.77 -6.19 2.31
N GLY A 114 6.89 -5.60 2.71
CA GLY A 114 8.22 -5.92 2.22
C GLY A 114 9.07 -6.66 3.25
N ASN A 115 10.25 -7.12 2.83
CA ASN A 115 11.21 -7.78 3.70
C ASN A 115 12.16 -6.76 4.36
N HIS A 116 12.38 -6.89 5.68
CA HIS A 116 13.35 -6.06 6.44
C HIS A 116 14.38 -6.87 7.23
N THR A 117 14.83 -8.00 6.66
CA THR A 117 15.70 -9.01 7.30
C THR A 117 15.07 -9.71 8.50
N TRP A 118 15.73 -10.77 9.00
CA TRP A 118 15.23 -11.47 10.18
C TRP A 118 15.50 -10.69 11.47
N ARG A 119 16.74 -10.26 11.71
CA ARG A 119 17.18 -9.65 13.00
C ARG A 119 17.46 -8.16 12.95
N HIS A 120 17.11 -7.48 11.86
CA HIS A 120 17.53 -6.09 11.63
C HIS A 120 19.07 -5.96 11.63
N SER A 121 19.74 -6.91 10.97
CA SER A 121 21.21 -6.95 10.89
C SER A 121 21.74 -5.93 9.88
N ASP A 122 22.85 -5.25 10.20
CA ASP A 122 23.60 -4.44 9.24
C ASP A 122 24.27 -5.38 8.21
N LEU A 123 23.68 -5.47 7.02
CA LEU A 123 24.11 -6.43 5.99
C LEU A 123 25.49 -6.09 5.42
N SER A 124 25.96 -4.85 5.54
CA SER A 124 27.32 -4.46 5.11
C SER A 124 28.42 -5.13 5.94
N ARG A 125 28.07 -5.61 7.14
CA ARG A 125 29.00 -6.27 8.08
C ARG A 125 28.93 -7.79 8.03
N LEU A 126 28.03 -8.35 7.24
CA LEU A 126 27.82 -9.79 7.11
C LEU A 126 28.53 -10.33 5.87
N LYS A 127 28.90 -11.63 5.92
CA LYS A 127 29.29 -12.35 4.72
C LYS A 127 28.06 -12.61 3.84
N GLY A 128 28.25 -12.77 2.53
CA GLY A 128 27.15 -12.96 1.57
C GLY A 128 26.13 -14.04 1.97
N GLU A 129 26.60 -15.22 2.38
CA GLU A 129 25.71 -16.30 2.84
C GLU A 129 24.91 -15.93 4.10
N GLN A 130 25.51 -15.16 5.02
CA GLN A 130 24.83 -14.72 6.24
C GLN A 130 23.79 -13.64 5.93
N ALA A 131 24.11 -12.70 5.03
CA ALA A 131 23.17 -11.69 4.56
C ALA A 131 21.99 -12.34 3.82
N LEU A 132 22.27 -13.31 2.94
CA LEU A 132 21.26 -14.09 2.24
C LEU A 132 20.36 -14.86 3.22
N ALA A 133 20.95 -15.50 4.24
CA ALA A 133 20.19 -16.21 5.26
C ALA A 133 19.25 -15.28 6.05
N GLU A 134 19.68 -14.06 6.38
CA GLU A 134 18.84 -13.05 7.05
C GLU A 134 17.61 -12.69 6.20
N VAL A 135 17.80 -12.44 4.91
CA VAL A 135 16.70 -12.07 4.00
C VAL A 135 15.80 -13.26 3.71
N ALA A 136 16.37 -14.41 3.34
CA ALA A 136 15.62 -15.61 2.99
C ALA A 136 14.76 -16.13 4.16
N ARG A 137 15.29 -16.08 5.38
CA ARG A 137 14.55 -16.50 6.59
C ARG A 137 13.35 -15.58 6.85
N ALA A 138 13.51 -14.27 6.70
CA ALA A 138 12.40 -13.32 6.81
C ALA A 138 11.35 -13.56 5.72
N SER A 139 11.76 -13.81 4.47
CA SER A 139 10.83 -14.14 3.38
C SER A 139 10.00 -15.37 3.68
N SER A 140 10.60 -16.43 4.23
CA SER A 140 9.87 -17.63 4.62
C SER A 140 8.91 -17.42 5.79
N GLY A 141 9.21 -16.49 6.71
CA GLY A 141 8.27 -16.09 7.76
C GLY A 141 7.08 -15.32 7.19
N LEU A 142 7.36 -14.37 6.30
CA LEU A 142 6.36 -13.54 5.63
C LEU A 142 5.44 -14.35 4.71
N GLU A 143 5.99 -15.28 3.93
CA GLU A 143 5.23 -16.15 3.03
C GLU A 143 4.14 -16.93 3.77
N LYS A 144 4.44 -17.41 4.98
CA LYS A 144 3.49 -18.16 5.80
C LYS A 144 2.28 -17.33 6.25
N LEU A 145 2.39 -16.01 6.24
CA LEU A 145 1.36 -15.10 6.71
C LEU A 145 0.60 -14.45 5.56
N MET A 146 1.33 -14.12 4.48
CA MET A 146 0.79 -13.41 3.33
C MET A 146 0.21 -14.36 2.27
N GLY A 147 0.70 -15.60 2.23
CA GLY A 147 0.40 -16.58 1.18
C GLY A 147 1.26 -16.42 -0.08
N TYR A 148 2.25 -15.53 -0.07
CA TYR A 148 3.20 -15.33 -1.16
C TYR A 148 4.51 -14.73 -0.63
N ARG A 149 5.61 -14.87 -1.39
CA ARG A 149 6.90 -14.25 -1.01
C ARG A 149 6.91 -12.74 -1.31
N PRO A 150 7.54 -11.92 -0.44
CA PRO A 150 7.62 -10.47 -0.66
C PRO A 150 8.38 -10.13 -1.95
N SER A 151 7.91 -9.15 -2.70
CA SER A 151 8.51 -8.66 -3.97
C SER A 151 9.45 -7.47 -3.79
N CYS A 152 9.57 -6.95 -2.56
CA CYS A 152 10.48 -5.87 -2.24
C CYS A 152 11.20 -6.10 -0.90
N PHE A 153 12.33 -5.42 -0.78
CA PHE A 153 13.23 -5.50 0.36
C PHE A 153 13.71 -4.10 0.72
N ARG A 154 13.78 -3.80 2.02
CA ARG A 154 14.47 -2.62 2.54
C ARG A 154 15.60 -3.06 3.44
N ALA A 155 16.79 -2.51 3.23
CA ALA A 155 17.95 -2.81 4.04
C ALA A 155 17.86 -2.08 5.40
N PRO A 156 18.05 -2.78 6.53
CA PRO A 156 18.30 -2.15 7.82
C PRO A 156 19.38 -1.08 7.68
N TYR A 157 19.16 0.07 8.33
CA TYR A 157 20.06 1.23 8.30
C TYR A 157 20.30 1.88 6.92
N GLY A 158 19.71 1.35 5.84
CA GLY A 158 20.05 1.68 4.46
C GLY A 158 21.26 0.93 3.90
N GLU A 159 21.84 0.03 4.69
CA GLU A 159 23.10 -0.64 4.37
C GLU A 159 22.85 -1.98 3.70
N VAL A 160 22.83 -1.97 2.36
CA VAL A 160 22.45 -3.13 1.53
C VAL A 160 23.55 -4.20 1.53
N GLY A 161 24.82 -3.81 1.64
CA GLY A 161 25.94 -4.76 1.63
C GLY A 161 26.01 -5.62 0.36
N THR A 162 26.44 -6.88 0.49
CA THR A 162 26.67 -7.78 -0.65
C THR A 162 25.39 -8.32 -1.29
N ILE A 163 24.23 -8.19 -0.62
CA ILE A 163 22.97 -8.79 -1.13
C ILE A 163 22.42 -8.07 -2.36
N LEU A 164 22.86 -6.83 -2.64
CA LEU A 164 22.31 -6.00 -3.71
C LEU A 164 22.27 -6.71 -5.07
N GLY A 165 23.33 -7.46 -5.42
CA GLY A 165 23.40 -8.21 -6.68
C GLY A 165 22.50 -9.45 -6.73
N GLN A 166 22.03 -9.93 -5.58
CA GLN A 166 21.23 -11.15 -5.44
C GLN A 166 19.73 -10.86 -5.29
N LEU A 167 19.35 -9.62 -4.90
CA LEU A 167 17.95 -9.24 -4.67
C LEU A 167 17.04 -9.60 -5.84
N GLY A 168 17.34 -9.13 -7.06
CA GLY A 168 16.54 -9.45 -8.24
C GLY A 168 16.68 -10.91 -8.68
N PRO A 169 17.90 -11.35 -9.07
CA PRO A 169 18.09 -12.67 -9.69
C PRO A 169 17.81 -13.87 -8.80
N GLU A 170 18.12 -13.81 -7.50
CA GLU A 170 17.99 -14.95 -6.60
C GLU A 170 16.75 -14.84 -5.69
N LEU A 171 16.37 -13.63 -5.29
CA LEU A 171 15.31 -13.41 -4.32
C LEU A 171 14.01 -12.87 -4.92
N GLY A 172 14.02 -12.43 -6.19
CA GLY A 172 12.85 -11.84 -6.85
C GLY A 172 12.39 -10.52 -6.24
N MET A 173 13.32 -9.77 -5.63
CA MET A 173 13.02 -8.56 -4.86
C MET A 173 13.59 -7.30 -5.49
N THR A 174 12.84 -6.21 -5.37
CA THR A 174 13.30 -4.85 -5.62
C THR A 174 13.80 -4.18 -4.34
N LEU A 175 14.86 -3.38 -4.42
CA LEU A 175 15.32 -2.57 -3.28
C LEU A 175 14.40 -1.35 -3.11
N ALA A 176 13.75 -1.25 -1.96
CA ALA A 176 12.91 -0.12 -1.57
C ALA A 176 13.71 0.91 -0.76
N GLY A 177 14.18 1.96 -1.43
CA GLY A 177 14.77 3.14 -0.79
C GLY A 177 13.73 4.09 -0.20
N TRP A 178 14.19 5.29 0.19
CA TRP A 178 13.36 6.42 0.59
C TRP A 178 13.94 7.72 0.05
N THR A 179 13.15 8.80 0.11
CA THR A 179 13.53 10.13 -0.39
C THR A 179 13.42 11.21 0.69
N ALA A 180 12.74 10.90 1.79
CA ALA A 180 12.60 11.74 2.95
C ALA A 180 12.67 10.86 4.20
N ASP A 181 13.72 11.08 5.00
CA ASP A 181 13.89 10.48 6.32
C ASP A 181 13.91 11.61 7.36
N PRO A 182 12.79 11.87 8.05
CA PRO A 182 12.70 12.89 9.08
C PRO A 182 13.40 12.47 10.39
N GLN A 183 13.91 11.23 10.47
CA GLN A 183 14.55 10.67 11.64
C GLN A 183 13.68 10.75 12.89
N GLU A 184 12.39 10.47 12.73
CA GLU A 184 11.40 10.50 13.80
C GLU A 184 11.73 9.55 14.95
N TRP A 185 12.53 8.52 14.69
CA TRP A 185 13.09 7.65 15.70
C TRP A 185 13.95 8.38 16.75
N ARG A 186 14.41 9.62 16.49
CA ARG A 186 15.10 10.52 17.44
C ARG A 186 14.17 11.38 18.28
N ASP A 187 12.86 11.15 18.18
CA ASP A 187 11.83 11.91 18.90
C ASP A 187 11.84 13.43 18.62
N PRO A 188 11.93 13.87 17.34
CA PRO A 188 11.86 15.29 17.01
C PRO A 188 10.46 15.88 17.25
N PRO A 189 10.34 17.20 17.45
CA PRO A 189 9.06 17.88 17.38
C PRO A 189 8.33 17.62 16.06
N ILE A 190 7.01 17.41 16.09
CA ILE A 190 6.19 17.14 14.90
C ILE A 190 6.33 18.25 13.86
N GLU A 191 6.40 19.51 14.29
CA GLU A 191 6.55 20.65 13.40
C GLU A 191 7.89 20.64 12.64
N ASP A 192 8.96 20.12 13.24
CA ASP A 192 10.24 19.95 12.56
C ASP A 192 10.15 18.87 11.47
N VAL A 193 9.40 17.80 11.73
CA VAL A 193 9.11 16.75 10.74
C VAL A 193 8.34 17.34 9.55
N LEU A 194 7.26 18.08 9.81
CA LEU A 194 6.48 18.71 8.73
C LEU A 194 7.33 19.71 7.93
N ALA A 195 8.11 20.56 8.60
CA ALA A 195 8.99 21.51 7.94
C ALA A 195 10.09 20.82 7.11
N TYR A 196 10.57 19.67 7.57
CA TYR A 196 11.52 18.84 6.84
C TYR A 196 10.90 18.23 5.58
N LEU A 197 9.71 17.64 5.69
CA LEU A 197 8.98 17.03 4.56
C LEU A 197 8.62 18.08 3.51
N LYS A 198 8.13 19.25 3.95
CA LYS A 198 7.78 20.37 3.07
C LYS A 198 8.91 20.81 2.14
N LYS A 199 10.17 20.75 2.59
CA LYS A 199 11.35 21.12 1.79
C LYS A 199 11.73 20.09 0.71
N ARG A 200 11.11 18.91 0.76
CA ARG A 200 11.36 17.74 -0.09
C ARG A 200 10.13 17.28 -0.88
N GLU A 201 9.05 18.05 -0.82
CA GLU A 201 7.83 17.79 -1.57
C GLU A 201 8.14 17.63 -3.05
N ARG A 202 7.78 16.46 -3.56
CA ARG A 202 7.75 16.11 -4.97
C ARG A 202 6.79 14.94 -5.14
N ASP A 203 6.16 14.89 -6.30
CA ASP A 203 5.38 13.71 -6.67
C ASP A 203 6.25 12.45 -6.58
N GLY A 204 5.67 11.39 -6.00
CA GLY A 204 6.32 10.13 -5.72
C GLY A 204 7.31 10.15 -4.55
N MET A 205 7.24 11.12 -3.63
CA MET A 205 8.11 11.11 -2.45
C MET A 205 7.84 9.89 -1.56
N VAL A 206 8.91 9.21 -1.16
CA VAL A 206 8.88 8.08 -0.23
C VAL A 206 9.36 8.55 1.13
N VAL A 207 8.49 8.45 2.14
CA VAL A 207 8.76 8.84 3.53
C VAL A 207 9.07 7.59 4.35
N LEU A 208 10.23 7.59 4.99
CA LEU A 208 10.62 6.56 5.96
C LEU A 208 10.13 6.95 7.35
N LEU A 209 9.38 6.06 7.99
CA LEU A 209 8.97 6.13 9.39
C LEU A 209 9.10 4.73 10.03
N HIS A 210 8.84 4.60 11.34
CA HIS A 210 8.84 3.33 12.06
C HIS A 210 7.59 3.21 12.95
N ASP A 211 6.84 2.11 12.84
CA ASP A 211 5.55 1.89 13.54
C ASP A 211 5.71 1.35 14.98
N ARG A 212 6.81 1.71 15.66
CA ARG A 212 7.19 1.21 16.99
C ARG A 212 6.97 2.20 18.13
N LYS A 213 6.54 3.42 17.83
CA LYS A 213 6.44 4.51 18.80
C LYS A 213 5.11 5.21 18.74
N TRP A 214 4.66 5.67 19.90
CA TRP A 214 3.49 6.54 20.04
C TRP A 214 3.63 7.82 19.21
N LEU A 215 4.81 8.46 19.21
CA LEU A 215 5.07 9.68 18.45
C LEU A 215 4.83 9.49 16.94
N THR A 216 5.16 8.33 16.38
CA THR A 216 4.93 8.05 14.95
C THR A 216 3.45 8.15 14.59
N LEU A 217 2.52 7.74 15.47
CA LEU A 217 1.08 7.87 15.22
C LEU A 217 0.67 9.33 15.05
N HIS A 218 1.17 10.22 15.93
CA HIS A 218 0.89 11.65 15.86
C HIS A 218 1.53 12.31 14.64
N ILE A 219 2.74 11.89 14.27
CA ILE A 219 3.41 12.34 13.04
C ILE A 219 2.61 11.91 11.82
N ALA A 220 2.23 10.63 11.74
CA ALA A 220 1.45 10.09 10.63
C ALA A 220 0.10 10.81 10.51
N GLU A 221 -0.60 11.04 11.62
CA GLU A 221 -1.88 11.77 11.62
C GLU A 221 -1.71 13.19 11.08
N ARG A 222 -0.67 13.89 11.53
CA ARG A 222 -0.42 15.27 11.10
C ARG A 222 0.02 15.36 9.65
N VAL A 223 0.80 14.40 9.16
CA VAL A 223 1.18 14.28 7.75
C VAL A 223 -0.05 13.98 6.90
N LEU A 224 -0.84 12.97 7.25
CA LEU A 224 -2.07 12.60 6.54
C LEU A 224 -3.02 13.79 6.46
N ALA A 225 -3.33 14.44 7.59
CA ALA A 225 -4.22 15.60 7.61
C ALA A 225 -3.72 16.77 6.74
N ASN A 226 -2.44 17.14 6.87
CA ASN A 226 -1.89 18.29 6.17
C ASN A 226 -1.80 18.07 4.65
N TYR A 227 -1.34 16.88 4.24
CA TYR A 227 -1.14 16.58 2.83
C TYR A 227 -2.45 16.19 2.12
N SER A 228 -3.39 15.51 2.79
CA SER A 228 -4.74 15.30 2.24
C SER A 228 -5.45 16.63 1.97
N ALA A 229 -5.34 17.62 2.87
CA ALA A 229 -5.91 18.95 2.66
C ALA A 229 -5.30 19.71 1.46
N GLN A 230 -4.14 19.27 0.99
CA GLN A 230 -3.46 19.80 -0.19
C GLN A 230 -3.69 18.95 -1.45
N GLY A 231 -4.56 17.94 -1.38
CA GLY A 231 -4.93 17.08 -2.52
C GLY A 231 -3.92 15.97 -2.83
N TRP A 232 -3.00 15.66 -1.91
CA TRP A 232 -2.12 14.50 -2.05
C TRP A 232 -2.87 13.20 -1.82
N ILE A 233 -2.45 12.16 -2.53
CA ILE A 233 -2.92 10.79 -2.31
C ILE A 233 -1.81 9.93 -1.73
N PHE A 234 -2.19 8.92 -0.95
CA PHE A 234 -1.25 8.05 -0.25
C PHE A 234 -1.35 6.63 -0.79
N GLU A 235 -0.25 6.17 -1.39
CA GLU A 235 -0.18 4.86 -2.01
C GLU A 235 0.85 3.96 -1.33
N ALA A 236 0.64 2.65 -1.46
CA ALA A 236 1.67 1.67 -1.18
C ALA A 236 2.71 1.64 -2.32
N LEU A 237 3.97 1.39 -1.98
CA LEU A 237 5.09 1.33 -2.95
C LEU A 237 4.80 0.33 -4.08
N PRO A 238 4.91 0.75 -5.36
CA PRO A 238 4.61 -0.12 -6.49
C PRO A 238 5.48 -1.39 -6.54
N GLY A 239 6.78 -1.24 -6.25
CA GLY A 239 7.73 -2.37 -6.26
C GLY A 239 7.46 -3.44 -5.18
N CYS A 240 6.60 -3.14 -4.21
CA CYS A 240 6.18 -4.06 -3.15
C CYS A 240 4.83 -4.72 -3.43
N ARG A 241 4.16 -4.39 -4.54
CA ARG A 241 2.94 -5.08 -4.96
C ARG A 241 3.32 -6.41 -5.61
N ASN A 242 2.42 -7.39 -5.51
CA ASN A 242 2.51 -8.66 -6.21
C ASN A 242 1.26 -8.78 -7.09
N GLU A 243 1.46 -8.86 -8.40
CA GLU A 243 0.39 -8.88 -9.40
C GLU A 243 -0.48 -10.15 -9.26
N ASP A 244 0.11 -11.26 -8.81
CA ASP A 244 -0.58 -12.53 -8.59
C ASP A 244 -1.07 -12.70 -7.14
N SER A 245 -1.14 -11.61 -6.37
CA SER A 245 -1.49 -11.67 -4.94
C SER A 245 -2.91 -12.18 -4.71
N GLU A 246 -3.86 -11.89 -5.59
CA GLU A 246 -5.23 -12.43 -5.49
C GLU A 246 -5.21 -13.96 -5.52
N PHE A 247 -4.68 -14.53 -6.61
CA PHE A 247 -4.59 -15.97 -6.79
C PHE A 247 -3.79 -16.64 -5.66
N SER A 248 -2.63 -16.07 -5.31
CA SER A 248 -1.75 -16.64 -4.29
C SER A 248 -2.40 -16.64 -2.91
N ARG A 249 -3.10 -15.55 -2.54
CA ARG A 249 -3.80 -15.44 -1.26
C ARG A 249 -4.97 -16.43 -1.19
N MET A 250 -5.75 -16.56 -2.25
CA MET A 250 -6.85 -17.54 -2.30
C MET A 250 -6.34 -18.98 -2.17
N ALA A 251 -5.29 -19.32 -2.93
CA ALA A 251 -4.70 -20.66 -2.93
C ALA A 251 -4.05 -21.04 -1.59
N TYR A 252 -3.67 -20.05 -0.78
CA TYR A 252 -3.02 -20.28 0.51
C TYR A 252 -4.00 -20.55 1.66
N LEU A 253 -5.25 -20.08 1.55
CA LEU A 253 -6.22 -20.19 2.63
C LEU A 253 -6.78 -21.60 2.80
N THR A 254 -7.09 -21.93 4.05
CA THR A 254 -7.77 -23.16 4.46
C THR A 254 -9.07 -22.86 5.20
N PRO A 255 -10.05 -23.78 5.22
CA PRO A 255 -11.31 -23.56 5.92
C PRO A 255 -11.11 -23.17 7.40
N GLY A 256 -11.73 -22.07 7.83
CA GLY A 256 -11.55 -21.47 9.15
C GLY A 256 -10.57 -20.29 9.20
N ASP A 257 -9.75 -20.10 8.17
CA ASP A 257 -8.95 -18.88 8.02
C ASP A 257 -9.84 -17.66 7.74
N PRO A 258 -9.39 -16.44 8.07
CA PRO A 258 -10.12 -15.21 7.75
C PRO A 258 -10.31 -15.04 6.24
N PRO A 259 -11.45 -14.49 5.79
CA PRO A 259 -11.62 -14.04 4.41
C PRO A 259 -10.52 -13.06 4.01
N VAL A 260 -10.23 -13.02 2.72
CA VAL A 260 -9.30 -12.10 2.08
C VAL A 260 -9.99 -11.36 0.95
N GLY A 261 -9.48 -10.20 0.56
CA GLY A 261 -9.98 -9.50 -0.61
C GLY A 261 -9.22 -8.21 -0.88
N LEU A 262 -9.77 -7.40 -1.78
CA LEU A 262 -9.32 -6.04 -2.04
C LEU A 262 -10.43 -5.27 -2.79
N ILE A 263 -10.52 -3.96 -2.55
CA ILE A 263 -11.23 -3.04 -3.45
C ILE A 263 -10.31 -2.69 -4.62
N ASP A 264 -10.64 -3.16 -5.82
CA ASP A 264 -9.88 -2.90 -7.05
C ASP A 264 -10.17 -1.50 -7.60
N LYS A 265 -11.44 -1.14 -7.62
CA LYS A 265 -11.92 0.09 -8.25
C LYS A 265 -12.93 0.82 -7.35
N TYR A 266 -12.76 2.13 -7.29
CA TYR A 266 -13.66 3.03 -6.55
C TYR A 266 -13.80 4.33 -7.34
N GLU A 267 -15.02 4.67 -7.73
CA GLU A 267 -15.31 5.87 -8.49
C GLU A 267 -16.58 6.52 -7.97
N ILE A 268 -16.66 7.85 -8.05
CA ILE A 268 -17.88 8.60 -7.77
C ILE A 268 -18.32 9.25 -9.07
N VAL A 269 -19.50 8.89 -9.54
CA VAL A 269 -20.12 9.45 -10.75
C VAL A 269 -21.54 9.85 -10.40
N ASN A 270 -21.93 11.09 -10.71
CA ASN A 270 -23.29 11.60 -10.47
C ASN A 270 -23.80 11.40 -9.01
N GLN A 271 -22.95 11.62 -8.01
CA GLN A 271 -23.26 11.41 -6.58
C GLN A 271 -23.56 9.95 -6.20
N GLU A 272 -23.13 9.00 -7.02
CA GLU A 272 -23.15 7.57 -6.71
C GLU A 272 -21.71 7.06 -6.66
N ALA A 273 -21.36 6.37 -5.56
CA ALA A 273 -20.08 5.68 -5.49
C ALA A 273 -20.24 4.27 -6.06
N SER A 274 -19.50 3.94 -7.13
CA SER A 274 -19.35 2.58 -7.66
C SER A 274 -18.12 1.94 -7.03
N VAL A 275 -18.30 0.75 -6.47
CA VAL A 275 -17.22 -0.01 -5.82
C VAL A 275 -17.15 -1.40 -6.41
N GLU A 276 -15.96 -1.77 -6.89
CA GLU A 276 -15.67 -3.10 -7.45
C GLU A 276 -14.45 -3.68 -6.75
N GLY A 277 -14.46 -5.00 -6.59
CA GLY A 277 -13.34 -5.72 -5.99
C GLY A 277 -13.55 -7.23 -6.00
N TRP A 278 -12.72 -7.89 -5.21
CA TRP A 278 -12.79 -9.34 -5.01
C TRP A 278 -12.71 -9.67 -3.53
N ALA A 279 -13.35 -10.77 -3.15
CA ALA A 279 -13.22 -11.33 -1.81
C ALA A 279 -13.44 -12.84 -1.81
N PHE A 280 -12.67 -13.55 -1.01
CA PHE A 280 -12.67 -15.00 -0.93
C PHE A 280 -12.63 -15.45 0.53
N ASP A 281 -13.41 -16.49 0.83
CA ASP A 281 -13.41 -17.19 2.11
C ASP A 281 -13.31 -18.68 1.77
N ALA A 282 -12.33 -19.38 2.34
CA ALA A 282 -12.13 -20.81 2.08
C ALA A 282 -13.30 -21.68 2.59
N ASP A 283 -14.16 -21.13 3.46
CA ASP A 283 -15.41 -21.76 3.87
C ASP A 283 -16.57 -21.59 2.86
N LEU A 284 -16.43 -20.70 1.86
CA LEU A 284 -17.36 -20.49 0.74
C LEU A 284 -16.61 -20.52 -0.60
N PRO A 285 -16.04 -21.67 -0.99
CA PRO A 285 -15.15 -21.78 -2.14
C PRO A 285 -15.83 -21.57 -3.50
N ASP A 286 -17.17 -21.65 -3.57
CA ASP A 286 -17.94 -21.47 -4.81
C ASP A 286 -18.49 -20.03 -4.96
N GLY A 287 -18.08 -19.10 -4.08
CA GLY A 287 -18.59 -17.74 -4.05
C GLY A 287 -19.80 -17.54 -3.14
N GLY A 288 -20.52 -16.43 -3.32
CA GLY A 288 -21.68 -16.07 -2.49
C GLY A 288 -21.33 -15.43 -1.15
N LEU A 289 -20.07 -15.05 -0.94
CA LEU A 289 -19.59 -14.39 0.28
C LEU A 289 -20.28 -13.03 0.46
N PRO A 290 -20.98 -12.77 1.57
CA PRO A 290 -21.68 -11.50 1.76
C PRO A 290 -20.70 -10.35 1.94
N ILE A 291 -20.95 -9.25 1.21
CA ILE A 291 -20.21 -8.01 1.31
C ILE A 291 -21.05 -6.99 2.09
N ARG A 292 -20.51 -6.58 3.24
CA ARG A 292 -21.10 -5.55 4.09
C ARG A 292 -20.47 -4.21 3.80
N VAL A 293 -21.27 -3.17 3.83
CA VAL A 293 -20.80 -1.78 3.76
C VAL A 293 -21.26 -1.02 4.99
N THR A 294 -20.34 -0.19 5.49
CA THR A 294 -20.63 0.83 6.50
C THR A 294 -20.37 2.20 5.89
N VAL A 295 -21.40 3.06 5.91
CA VAL A 295 -21.31 4.45 5.46
C VAL A 295 -21.47 5.36 6.68
N THR A 296 -20.66 6.42 6.80
CA THR A 296 -20.75 7.37 7.92
C THR A 296 -22.19 7.86 8.12
N GLY A 297 -22.73 7.63 9.33
CA GLY A 297 -24.09 8.06 9.69
C GLY A 297 -25.22 7.16 9.17
N GLN A 298 -24.90 5.99 8.61
CA GLN A 298 -25.88 4.98 8.17
C GLN A 298 -25.65 3.65 8.89
N GLU A 299 -26.71 2.86 9.03
CA GLU A 299 -26.61 1.51 9.59
C GLU A 299 -25.85 0.57 8.63
N PRO A 300 -25.00 -0.34 9.15
CA PRO A 300 -24.32 -1.33 8.32
C PRO A 300 -25.31 -2.23 7.57
N SER A 301 -25.03 -2.53 6.30
CA SER A 301 -25.90 -3.37 5.48
C SER A 301 -25.13 -4.30 4.56
N ILE A 302 -25.71 -5.46 4.24
CA ILE A 302 -25.20 -6.33 3.17
C ILE A 302 -25.69 -5.78 1.83
N VAL A 303 -24.76 -5.40 0.96
CA VAL A 303 -25.08 -4.74 -0.32
C VAL A 303 -24.81 -5.63 -1.53
N ALA A 304 -23.96 -6.64 -1.38
CA ALA A 304 -23.61 -7.57 -2.44
C ALA A 304 -23.26 -8.94 -1.89
N LYS A 305 -23.13 -9.92 -2.79
CA LYS A 305 -22.45 -11.19 -2.57
C LYS A 305 -21.43 -11.39 -3.68
N THR A 306 -20.36 -12.11 -3.42
CA THR A 306 -19.37 -12.42 -4.46
C THR A 306 -19.95 -13.39 -5.50
N SER A 307 -19.51 -13.27 -6.75
CA SER A 307 -19.79 -14.23 -7.82
C SER A 307 -19.00 -15.54 -7.66
N GLU A 308 -19.18 -16.48 -8.58
CA GLU A 308 -18.37 -17.71 -8.66
C GLU A 308 -16.89 -17.41 -8.95
N GLU A 309 -16.61 -16.29 -9.63
CA GLU A 309 -15.26 -15.75 -9.81
C GLU A 309 -14.79 -14.87 -8.64
N HIS A 310 -15.52 -14.91 -7.52
CA HIS A 310 -15.21 -14.19 -6.28
C HIS A 310 -15.20 -12.66 -6.39
N ARG A 311 -15.84 -12.11 -7.42
CA ARG A 311 -15.95 -10.66 -7.66
C ARG A 311 -17.19 -10.09 -7.00
N PHE A 312 -17.12 -8.84 -6.55
CA PHE A 312 -18.28 -8.07 -6.11
C PHE A 312 -18.32 -6.70 -6.79
N HIS A 313 -19.53 -6.21 -6.97
CA HIS A 313 -19.82 -4.85 -7.42
C HIS A 313 -21.08 -4.36 -6.70
N PHE A 314 -21.07 -3.10 -6.29
CA PHE A 314 -22.26 -2.43 -5.78
C PHE A 314 -22.15 -0.92 -5.96
N GLN A 315 -23.28 -0.24 -5.83
CA GLN A 315 -23.37 1.21 -5.83
C GLN A 315 -23.88 1.71 -4.48
N VAL A 316 -23.31 2.82 -4.00
CA VAL A 316 -23.81 3.56 -2.84
C VAL A 316 -24.42 4.85 -3.36
N PRO A 317 -25.76 4.99 -3.36
CA PRO A 317 -26.43 6.19 -3.84
C PRO A 317 -26.35 7.34 -2.83
N ASN A 318 -26.67 8.56 -3.28
CA ASN A 318 -26.76 9.77 -2.45
C ASN A 318 -25.47 10.10 -1.70
N VAL A 319 -24.33 9.84 -2.34
CA VAL A 319 -23.02 10.25 -1.86
C VAL A 319 -22.88 11.75 -2.14
N THR A 320 -23.27 12.57 -1.16
CA THR A 320 -23.12 14.02 -1.24
C THR A 320 -21.63 14.39 -1.19
N VAL A 321 -21.16 15.14 -2.18
CA VAL A 321 -19.78 15.65 -2.24
C VAL A 321 -19.51 16.65 -1.10
N ASP A 322 -20.54 17.35 -0.63
CA ASP A 322 -20.39 18.40 0.41
C ASP A 322 -20.13 17.83 1.82
N LYS A 323 -20.26 16.51 2.02
CA LYS A 323 -19.94 15.84 3.28
C LYS A 323 -18.97 14.71 3.01
N ALA A 324 -17.81 14.76 3.68
CA ALA A 324 -16.89 13.64 3.69
C ALA A 324 -17.55 12.41 4.35
N LEU A 325 -17.97 11.45 3.52
CA LEU A 325 -18.43 10.14 3.95
C LEU A 325 -17.28 9.15 3.87
N HIS A 326 -17.21 8.25 4.84
CA HIS A 326 -16.36 7.06 4.78
C HIS A 326 -17.23 5.88 4.37
N ILE A 327 -16.84 5.22 3.28
CA ILE A 327 -17.43 3.99 2.79
C ILE A 327 -16.41 2.89 3.06
N CYS A 328 -16.67 2.07 4.08
CA CYS A 328 -15.82 0.92 4.40
C CYS A 328 -16.50 -0.37 4.00
N VAL A 329 -15.72 -1.27 3.41
CA VAL A 329 -16.20 -2.52 2.83
C VAL A 329 -15.65 -3.68 3.64
N TRP A 330 -16.50 -4.66 3.93
CA TRP A 330 -16.16 -5.80 4.77
C TRP A 330 -16.62 -7.10 4.10
N ALA A 331 -15.73 -8.10 4.11
CA ALA A 331 -16.08 -9.48 3.79
C ALA A 331 -16.62 -10.15 5.06
N VAL A 332 -17.90 -10.56 5.03
CA VAL A 332 -18.56 -11.18 6.18
C VAL A 332 -18.15 -12.65 6.26
N ARG A 333 -17.57 -13.06 7.39
CA ARG A 333 -17.14 -14.45 7.56
C ARG A 333 -18.30 -15.43 7.42
N ALA A 334 -18.06 -16.53 6.72
CA ALA A 334 -19.04 -17.61 6.61
C ALA A 334 -19.28 -18.29 7.97
N ARG A 335 -18.20 -18.50 8.75
CA ARG A 335 -18.28 -19.04 10.11
C ARG A 335 -18.41 -17.90 11.14
N ARG A 336 -19.28 -18.10 12.13
CA ARG A 336 -19.56 -17.12 13.23
C ARG A 336 -18.42 -16.95 14.26
N GLN A 337 -17.22 -17.48 14.02
CA GLN A 337 -16.07 -17.28 14.90
C GLN A 337 -15.17 -16.19 14.29
N GLY A 338 -15.03 -15.07 15.01
CA GLY A 338 -14.17 -13.94 14.60
C GLY A 338 -14.94 -12.74 14.04
N HIS A 339 -14.18 -11.71 13.68
CA HIS A 339 -14.69 -10.47 13.10
C HIS A 339 -14.68 -10.53 11.56
N ASP A 340 -15.56 -9.75 10.93
CA ASP A 340 -15.56 -9.54 9.48
C ASP A 340 -14.20 -8.97 9.03
N THR A 341 -13.70 -9.37 7.85
CA THR A 341 -12.42 -8.85 7.32
C THR A 341 -12.67 -7.52 6.63
N SER A 342 -11.96 -6.46 7.05
CA SER A 342 -11.93 -5.18 6.34
C SER A 342 -11.27 -5.34 4.98
N LEU A 343 -11.93 -4.85 3.92
CA LEU A 343 -11.37 -4.69 2.57
C LEU A 343 -10.92 -3.24 2.31
N GLY A 344 -10.88 -2.42 3.37
CA GLY A 344 -10.49 -1.03 3.36
C GLY A 344 -11.65 -0.04 3.28
N CYS A 345 -11.30 1.23 3.53
CA CYS A 345 -12.21 2.37 3.46
C CYS A 345 -11.86 3.31 2.30
N ARG A 346 -12.89 3.98 1.77
CA ARG A 346 -12.77 5.03 0.76
C ARG A 346 -13.53 6.26 1.22
N ARG A 347 -12.91 7.43 1.07
CA ARG A 347 -13.51 8.71 1.44
C ARG A 347 -14.11 9.37 0.20
N THR A 348 -15.32 9.90 0.36
CA THR A 348 -15.95 10.73 -0.66
C THR A 348 -15.30 12.11 -0.59
N LYS A 349 -14.89 12.67 -1.73
CA LYS A 349 -14.25 13.99 -1.77
C LYS A 349 -15.19 14.97 -1.05
N GLY A 350 -14.71 15.54 0.05
CA GLY A 350 -15.33 16.66 0.74
C GLY A 350 -14.27 17.73 0.84
N ASP A 351 -14.67 18.96 0.51
CA ASP A 351 -13.80 20.15 0.42
C ASP A 351 -12.76 20.27 1.54
#